data_AF-A0A258E0F4-F1
#
_entry.id   AF-A0A258E0F4-F1
#
_cell.length_a   1.000
_cell.length_b   1.000
_cell.length_c   1.000
_cell.angle_alpha   90.00
_cell.angle_beta   90.00
_cell.angle_gamma   90.00
#
_symmetry.space_group_name_H-M   'P 1'
#
loop_
_entity.id
_entity.type
_entity.pdbx_description
1 polymer ?
#
loop_
_entity_poly.entity_id
_entity_poly.type
_entity_poly.pdbx_seq_one_letter_code
_entity_poly.pdbx_strand_id
1 'polypeptide(L)'
;ITEAQAGGEAEGRLFRWVAWFTGSKNAMKGVGFFLGGLLLQMVGFRMGLWLMAGALFLVMLGVVAALPALMGKAKASRSARELFAKSRGVNLLALARVALFGARDVWFVVGVPVFLYANGWTFTGVGAFLALWTIGYGLVQAAAPAVVSRSADGLSREVPAARGWSLALAVVPVLIAGALALTPPDPALVLVAGLAVFGVAFAVNSSVHSYLVLAYAGSEKAAEDVGFYYAANAAGRFMGILASGFLYQLGGITACLLGSAVMLFLCWFVTLALPTRTGPQSVPG
;
A
#
# COMPACT_ATOMS: atom_id res chain seq x y z
N ILE A 1 -21.88 -26.59 13.84
CA ILE A 1 -21.23 -25.34 13.36
C ILE A 1 -22.37 -24.47 12.82
N THR A 2 -22.67 -23.35 13.46
CA THR A 2 -23.71 -22.43 12.96
C THR A 2 -23.21 -21.68 11.72
N GLU A 3 -24.09 -21.27 10.81
CA GLU A 3 -23.71 -20.55 9.57
C GLU A 3 -22.85 -19.31 9.83
N ALA A 4 -23.11 -18.61 10.95
CA ALA A 4 -22.30 -17.48 11.39
C ALA A 4 -20.85 -17.87 11.77
N GLN A 5 -20.63 -19.06 12.33
CA GLN A 5 -19.28 -19.57 12.61
C GLN A 5 -18.57 -19.97 11.31
N ALA A 6 -19.27 -20.60 10.37
CA ALA A 6 -18.71 -20.98 9.07
C ALA A 6 -18.33 -19.74 8.22
N GLY A 7 -19.15 -18.69 8.23
CA GLY A 7 -18.86 -17.41 7.57
C GLY A 7 -17.64 -16.71 8.17
N GLY A 8 -17.56 -16.64 9.50
CA GLY A 8 -16.40 -16.06 10.19
C GLY A 8 -15.08 -16.81 9.92
N GLU A 9 -15.12 -18.14 9.79
CA GLU A 9 -13.94 -18.94 9.43
C GLU A 9 -13.50 -18.74 7.97
N ALA A 10 -14.44 -18.51 7.05
CA ALA A 10 -14.13 -18.21 5.65
C ALA A 10 -13.46 -16.83 5.52
N GLU A 11 -14.04 -15.80 6.14
CA GLU A 11 -13.50 -14.43 6.14
C GLU A 11 -12.14 -14.35 6.85
N GLY A 12 -11.98 -15.06 7.97
CA GLY A 12 -10.71 -15.14 8.69
C GLY A 12 -9.59 -15.77 7.84
N ARG A 13 -9.91 -16.85 7.09
CA ARG A 13 -8.95 -17.46 6.16
C ARG A 13 -8.62 -16.52 5.00
N LEU A 14 -9.62 -15.82 4.45
CA LEU A 14 -9.42 -14.85 3.38
C LEU A 14 -8.46 -13.74 3.81
N PHE A 15 -8.68 -13.11 4.97
CA PHE A 15 -7.76 -12.06 5.43
C PHE A 15 -6.34 -12.57 5.63
N ARG A 16 -6.16 -13.75 6.23
CA ARG A 16 -4.84 -14.33 6.46
C ARG A 16 -4.08 -14.55 5.15
N TRP A 17 -4.76 -15.11 4.14
CA TRP A 17 -4.15 -15.29 2.82
C TRP A 17 -3.82 -13.97 2.15
N VAL A 18 -4.76 -13.02 2.15
CA VAL A 18 -4.56 -11.70 1.53
C VAL A 18 -3.40 -10.95 2.16
N ALA A 19 -3.33 -10.95 3.50
CA ALA A 19 -2.23 -10.34 4.24
C ALA A 19 -0.90 -11.03 3.92
N TRP A 20 -0.84 -12.36 3.96
CA TRP A 20 0.37 -13.13 3.65
C TRP A 20 0.86 -12.91 2.22
N PHE A 21 -0.02 -12.99 1.22
CA PHE A 21 0.34 -12.75 -0.19
C PHE A 21 0.78 -11.30 -0.40
N THR A 22 0.09 -10.33 0.20
CA THR A 22 0.43 -8.92 0.00
C THR A 22 1.74 -8.57 0.71
N GLY A 23 1.96 -9.09 1.91
CA GLY A 23 3.19 -8.93 2.66
C GLY A 23 4.39 -9.58 1.96
N SER A 24 4.25 -10.84 1.53
CA SER A 24 5.30 -11.57 0.80
C SER A 24 5.67 -10.87 -0.51
N LYS A 25 4.67 -10.37 -1.26
CA LYS A 25 4.91 -9.55 -2.46
C LYS A 25 5.75 -8.32 -2.14
N ASN A 26 5.49 -7.63 -1.04
CA ASN A 26 6.26 -6.44 -0.67
C ASN A 26 7.66 -6.80 -0.13
N ALA A 27 7.81 -7.90 0.59
CA ALA A 27 9.13 -8.39 0.99
C ALA A 27 10.02 -8.72 -0.23
N MET A 28 9.45 -9.38 -1.24
CA MET A 28 10.14 -9.64 -2.52
C MET A 28 10.54 -8.35 -3.26
N LYS A 29 9.74 -7.28 -3.17
CA LYS A 29 10.17 -5.97 -3.71
C LYS A 29 11.37 -5.41 -2.97
N GLY A 30 11.48 -5.63 -1.67
CA GLY A 30 12.65 -5.22 -0.89
C GLY A 30 13.91 -5.97 -1.32
N VAL A 31 13.81 -7.28 -1.58
CA VAL A 31 14.89 -8.07 -2.21
C VAL A 31 15.24 -7.49 -3.58
N GLY A 32 14.24 -7.17 -4.39
CA GLY A 32 14.43 -6.50 -5.68
C GLY A 32 15.12 -5.13 -5.57
N PHE A 33 14.79 -4.32 -4.55
CA PHE A 33 15.46 -3.05 -4.25
C PHE A 33 16.94 -3.27 -3.94
N PHE A 34 17.27 -4.26 -3.12
CA PHE A 34 18.65 -4.61 -2.80
C PHE A 34 19.43 -5.03 -4.05
N LEU A 35 18.89 -5.97 -4.83
CA LEU A 35 19.51 -6.42 -6.09
C LEU A 35 19.63 -5.30 -7.11
N GLY A 36 18.63 -4.42 -7.20
CA GLY A 36 18.66 -3.24 -8.07
C GLY A 36 19.75 -2.24 -7.67
N GLY A 37 19.92 -1.98 -6.36
CA GLY A 37 21.01 -1.15 -5.84
C GLY A 37 22.38 -1.76 -6.15
N LEU A 38 22.52 -3.07 -5.98
CA LEU A 38 23.74 -3.81 -6.32
C LEU A 38 24.07 -3.73 -7.81
N LEU A 39 23.08 -3.95 -8.68
CA LEU A 39 23.23 -3.80 -10.14
C LEU A 39 23.66 -2.38 -10.51
N LEU A 40 23.00 -1.37 -9.94
CA LEU A 40 23.33 0.03 -10.20
C LEU A 40 24.78 0.36 -9.77
N GLN A 41 25.23 -0.17 -8.64
CA GLN A 41 26.59 0.01 -8.15
C GLN A 41 27.64 -0.72 -9.00
N MET A 42 27.35 -1.95 -9.45
CA MET A 42 28.32 -2.80 -10.15
C MET A 42 28.44 -2.51 -11.65
N VAL A 43 27.32 -2.32 -12.33
CA VAL A 43 27.29 -2.19 -13.81
C VAL A 43 26.76 -0.84 -14.29
N GLY A 44 26.34 0.03 -13.36
CA GLY A 44 25.79 1.34 -13.68
C GLY A 44 24.36 1.29 -14.21
N PHE A 45 23.75 2.47 -14.35
CA PHE A 45 22.33 2.62 -14.65
C PHE A 45 21.91 2.00 -15.99
N ARG A 46 22.61 2.35 -17.07
CA ARG A 46 22.25 1.90 -18.42
C ARG A 46 22.31 0.37 -18.57
N MET A 47 23.39 -0.26 -18.09
CA MET A 47 23.52 -1.72 -18.18
C MET A 47 22.55 -2.42 -17.23
N GLY A 48 22.30 -1.84 -16.04
CA GLY A 48 21.27 -2.33 -15.12
C GLY A 48 19.89 -2.39 -15.77
N LEU A 49 19.49 -1.37 -16.52
CA LEU A 49 18.22 -1.37 -17.28
C LEU A 49 18.18 -2.49 -18.33
N TRP A 50 19.25 -2.69 -19.10
CA TRP A 50 19.31 -3.77 -20.11
C TRP A 50 19.23 -5.15 -19.48
N LEU A 51 19.92 -5.39 -18.36
CA LEU A 51 19.84 -6.65 -17.63
C LEU A 51 18.43 -6.92 -17.09
N MET A 52 17.76 -5.90 -16.53
CA MET A 52 16.36 -6.04 -16.09
C MET A 52 15.42 -6.34 -17.26
N ALA A 53 15.60 -5.67 -18.40
CA ALA A 53 14.83 -5.94 -19.61
C ALA A 53 15.02 -7.38 -20.10
N GLY A 54 16.27 -7.87 -20.14
CA GLY A 54 16.60 -9.25 -20.50
C GLY A 54 15.99 -10.27 -19.54
N ALA A 55 16.09 -10.04 -18.23
CA ALA A 55 15.48 -10.93 -17.23
C ALA A 55 13.95 -10.99 -17.35
N LEU A 56 13.29 -9.83 -17.54
CA LEU A 56 11.84 -9.78 -17.77
C LEU A 56 11.44 -10.47 -19.08
N PHE A 57 12.25 -10.35 -20.13
CA PHE A 57 12.01 -11.06 -21.39
C PHE A 57 12.08 -12.58 -21.21
N LEU A 58 13.05 -13.10 -20.45
CA LEU A 58 13.12 -14.54 -20.12
C LEU A 58 11.90 -15.00 -19.31
N VAL A 59 11.46 -14.20 -18.34
CA VAL A 59 10.23 -14.48 -17.59
C VAL A 59 9.02 -14.51 -18.52
N MET A 60 8.92 -13.57 -19.45
CA MET A 60 7.84 -13.53 -20.45
C MET A 60 7.83 -14.78 -21.32
N LEU A 61 8.99 -15.25 -21.80
CA LEU A 61 9.09 -16.51 -22.55
C LEU A 61 8.59 -17.69 -21.72
N GLY A 62 8.99 -17.76 -20.45
CA GLY A 62 8.51 -18.80 -19.53
C GLY A 62 6.99 -18.75 -19.33
N VAL A 63 6.41 -17.56 -19.16
CA VAL A 63 4.96 -17.38 -19.03
C VAL A 63 4.24 -17.81 -20.31
N VAL A 64 4.71 -17.38 -21.49
CA VAL A 64 4.10 -17.76 -22.77
C VAL A 64 4.16 -19.28 -22.99
N ALA A 65 5.25 -19.94 -22.58
CA ALA A 65 5.42 -21.37 -22.75
C ALA A 65 4.61 -22.21 -21.75
N ALA A 66 4.41 -21.73 -20.52
CA ALA A 66 3.84 -22.52 -19.42
C ALA A 66 2.37 -22.20 -19.11
N LEU A 67 1.85 -21.03 -19.49
CA LEU A 67 0.50 -20.60 -19.11
C LEU A 67 -0.56 -21.35 -19.95
N PRO A 68 -1.46 -22.13 -19.32
CA PRO A 68 -2.53 -22.82 -20.04
C PRO A 68 -3.50 -21.83 -20.71
N ALA A 69 -4.02 -22.18 -21.89
CA ALA A 69 -4.83 -21.30 -22.74
C ALA A 69 -6.20 -20.86 -22.18
N LEU A 70 -6.55 -21.22 -20.94
CA LEU A 70 -7.86 -20.94 -20.35
C LEU A 70 -7.74 -20.64 -18.85
N MET A 71 -7.67 -19.36 -18.50
CA MET A 71 -8.12 -18.90 -17.19
C MET A 71 -9.37 -18.04 -17.35
N GLY A 72 -10.38 -18.37 -16.54
CA GLY A 72 -11.77 -17.91 -16.56
C GLY A 72 -12.02 -16.53 -17.17
N LYS A 73 -12.75 -16.53 -18.30
CA LYS A 73 -13.39 -15.33 -18.83
C LYS A 73 -14.49 -14.90 -17.85
N ALA A 74 -14.15 -14.04 -16.89
CA ALA A 74 -15.17 -13.23 -16.23
C ALA A 74 -15.87 -12.39 -17.31
N LYS A 75 -17.20 -12.26 -17.26
CA LYS A 75 -17.92 -11.41 -18.21
C LYS A 75 -17.45 -9.96 -17.99
N ALA A 76 -16.74 -9.41 -18.97
CA ALA A 76 -16.30 -8.03 -18.93
C ALA A 76 -17.50 -7.08 -18.96
N SER A 77 -17.37 -5.94 -18.27
CA SER A 77 -18.29 -4.81 -18.34
C SER A 77 -18.52 -4.40 -19.79
N ARG A 78 -19.79 -4.19 -20.14
CA ARG A 78 -20.22 -3.85 -21.51
C ARG A 78 -19.98 -2.38 -21.85
N SER A 79 -19.69 -1.54 -20.86
CA SER A 79 -19.44 -0.11 -21.04
C SER A 79 -18.50 0.47 -19.98
N ALA A 80 -17.89 1.61 -20.27
CA ALA A 80 -17.09 2.36 -19.29
C ALA A 80 -17.93 2.77 -18.07
N ARG A 81 -19.19 3.18 -18.29
CA ARG A 81 -20.11 3.54 -17.20
C ARG A 81 -20.33 2.35 -16.25
N GLU A 82 -20.50 1.15 -16.79
CA GLU A 82 -20.62 -0.08 -16.02
C GLU A 82 -19.32 -0.43 -15.29
N LEU A 83 -18.16 -0.23 -15.93
CA LEU A 83 -16.86 -0.43 -15.31
C LEU A 83 -16.64 0.51 -14.12
N PHE A 84 -17.10 1.76 -14.17
CA PHE A 84 -16.97 2.75 -13.09
C PHE A 84 -18.12 2.73 -12.07
N ALA A 85 -19.23 2.05 -12.36
CA ALA A 85 -20.37 1.91 -11.46
C ALA A 85 -20.09 0.90 -10.33
N LYS A 86 -19.14 1.23 -9.45
CA LYS A 86 -18.76 0.39 -8.31
C LYS A 86 -19.68 0.61 -7.11
N SER A 87 -19.67 -0.36 -6.19
CA SER A 87 -20.35 -0.21 -4.91
C SER A 87 -19.79 1.01 -4.14
N ARG A 88 -20.63 1.61 -3.29
CA ARG A 88 -20.21 2.73 -2.44
C ARG A 88 -18.98 2.39 -1.60
N GLY A 89 -18.89 1.15 -1.10
CA GLY A 89 -17.74 0.65 -0.35
C GLY A 89 -16.46 0.65 -1.18
N VAL A 90 -16.49 0.08 -2.40
CA VAL A 90 -15.34 0.05 -3.32
C VAL A 90 -14.90 1.46 -3.71
N ASN A 91 -15.83 2.36 -4.05
CA ASN A 91 -15.50 3.73 -4.45
C ASN A 91 -14.84 4.54 -3.32
N LEU A 92 -15.40 4.50 -2.11
CA LEU A 92 -14.80 5.17 -0.95
C LEU A 92 -13.45 4.57 -0.58
N LEU A 93 -13.34 3.25 -0.63
CA LEU A 93 -12.08 2.56 -0.33
C LEU A 93 -11.00 2.88 -1.38
N ALA A 94 -11.35 2.97 -2.65
CA ALA A 94 -10.46 3.39 -3.73
C ALA A 94 -9.98 4.84 -3.51
N LEU A 95 -10.89 5.76 -3.17
CA LEU A 95 -10.53 7.15 -2.84
C LEU A 95 -9.59 7.22 -1.63
N ALA A 96 -9.90 6.51 -0.55
CA ALA A 96 -9.02 6.43 0.61
C ALA A 96 -7.65 5.83 0.23
N ARG A 97 -7.62 4.88 -0.70
CA ARG A 97 -6.38 4.23 -1.16
C ARG A 97 -5.48 5.16 -1.95
N VAL A 98 -6.05 6.05 -2.77
CA VAL A 98 -5.31 7.13 -3.46
C VAL A 98 -4.54 7.94 -2.44
N ALA A 99 -5.24 8.45 -1.42
CA ALA A 99 -4.68 9.31 -0.40
C ALA A 99 -3.65 8.57 0.48
N LEU A 100 -3.96 7.34 0.89
CA LEU A 100 -3.04 6.49 1.68
C LEU A 100 -1.69 6.28 0.98
N PHE A 101 -1.70 5.84 -0.29
CA PHE A 101 -0.46 5.53 -0.99
C PHE A 101 0.26 6.77 -1.50
N GLY A 102 -0.47 7.83 -1.84
CA GLY A 102 0.11 9.14 -2.10
C GLY A 102 0.87 9.67 -0.89
N ALA A 103 0.29 9.54 0.31
CA ALA A 103 0.91 9.99 1.55
C ALA A 103 2.21 9.26 1.88
N ARG A 104 2.35 7.98 1.55
CA ARG A 104 3.65 7.32 1.69
C ARG A 104 4.62 7.85 0.65
N ASP A 105 4.23 7.86 -0.61
CA ASP A 105 5.16 8.10 -1.71
C ASP A 105 5.59 9.58 -1.83
N VAL A 106 4.84 10.52 -1.24
CA VAL A 106 5.17 11.95 -1.20
C VAL A 106 6.43 12.28 -0.39
N TRP A 107 6.90 11.38 0.47
CA TRP A 107 8.16 11.59 1.19
C TRP A 107 9.08 10.37 1.14
N PHE A 108 8.55 9.14 1.07
CA PHE A 108 9.38 7.94 1.09
C PHE A 108 10.26 7.78 -0.16
N VAL A 109 9.75 8.13 -1.35
CA VAL A 109 10.43 7.78 -2.62
C VAL A 109 11.56 8.74 -2.95
N VAL A 110 11.35 10.05 -2.77
CA VAL A 110 12.36 11.08 -3.09
C VAL A 110 12.84 11.79 -1.84
N GLY A 111 11.93 12.25 -0.98
CA GLY A 111 12.28 13.04 0.20
C GLY A 111 13.24 12.34 1.16
N VAL A 112 12.96 11.09 1.55
CA VAL A 112 13.77 10.31 2.49
C VAL A 112 15.19 10.08 1.94
N PRO A 113 15.38 9.55 0.72
CA PRO A 113 16.74 9.37 0.17
C PRO A 113 17.54 10.67 0.13
N VAL A 114 16.95 11.75 -0.40
CA VAL A 114 17.65 13.05 -0.52
C VAL A 114 18.01 13.60 0.84
N PHE A 115 17.12 13.48 1.83
CA PHE A 115 17.39 13.90 3.19
C PHE A 115 18.52 13.08 3.84
N LEU A 116 18.51 11.75 3.70
CA LEU A 116 19.56 10.90 4.26
C LEU A 116 20.93 11.19 3.62
N TYR A 117 20.98 11.42 2.30
CA TYR A 117 22.19 11.84 1.62
C TYR A 117 22.72 13.19 2.15
N ALA A 118 21.84 14.16 2.36
CA ALA A 118 22.21 15.45 2.96
C ALA A 118 22.74 15.31 4.40
N ASN A 119 22.38 14.22 5.09
CA ASN A 119 22.87 13.87 6.43
C ASN A 119 24.02 12.83 6.38
N GLY A 120 24.73 12.72 5.26
CA GLY A 120 25.97 11.96 5.16
C GLY A 120 25.83 10.45 4.94
N TRP A 121 24.61 9.95 4.71
CA TRP A 121 24.44 8.53 4.36
C TRP A 121 25.04 8.23 2.98
N THR A 122 25.66 7.07 2.83
CA THR A 122 26.20 6.63 1.53
C THR A 122 25.10 6.05 0.64
N PHE A 123 25.36 5.96 -0.67
CA PHE A 123 24.47 5.28 -1.63
C PHE A 123 24.08 3.87 -1.17
N THR A 124 25.08 3.07 -0.78
CA THR A 124 24.86 1.72 -0.26
C THR A 124 24.05 1.73 1.03
N GLY A 125 24.30 2.67 1.95
CA GLY A 125 23.55 2.83 3.19
C GLY A 125 22.06 3.11 2.96
N VAL A 126 21.75 4.09 2.10
CA VAL A 126 20.36 4.42 1.74
C VAL A 126 19.68 3.24 1.01
N GLY A 127 20.37 2.63 0.04
CA GLY A 127 19.84 1.48 -0.70
C GLY A 127 19.54 0.28 0.20
N ALA A 128 20.46 -0.07 1.09
CA ALA A 128 20.27 -1.15 2.07
C ALA A 128 19.13 -0.85 3.04
N PHE A 129 19.05 0.39 3.54
CA PHE A 129 17.98 0.81 4.43
C PHE A 129 16.60 0.69 3.78
N LEU A 130 16.41 1.22 2.56
CA LEU A 130 15.14 1.12 1.86
C LEU A 130 14.75 -0.33 1.55
N ALA A 131 15.72 -1.18 1.21
CA ALA A 131 15.49 -2.60 1.00
C ALA A 131 15.02 -3.29 2.29
N LEU A 132 15.76 -3.13 3.39
CA LEU A 132 15.44 -3.71 4.69
C LEU A 132 14.10 -3.20 5.24
N TRP A 133 13.86 -1.90 5.11
CA TRP A 133 12.59 -1.29 5.50
C TRP A 133 11.42 -1.88 4.69
N THR A 134 11.59 -2.07 3.39
CA THR A 134 10.55 -2.67 2.52
C THR A 134 10.30 -4.13 2.87
N ILE A 135 11.34 -4.89 3.24
CA ILE A 135 11.22 -6.26 3.75
C ILE A 135 10.45 -6.28 5.07
N GLY A 136 10.88 -5.47 6.04
CA GLY A 136 10.23 -5.36 7.35
C GLY A 136 8.76 -4.96 7.22
N TYR A 137 8.46 -3.98 6.37
CA TYR A 137 7.10 -3.60 6.00
C TYR A 137 6.29 -4.80 5.48
N GLY A 138 6.84 -5.60 4.57
CA GLY A 138 6.20 -6.81 4.06
C GLY A 138 5.92 -7.85 5.15
N LEU A 139 6.85 -8.06 6.08
CA LEU A 139 6.70 -8.98 7.20
C LEU A 139 5.59 -8.54 8.17
N VAL A 140 5.59 -7.26 8.57
CA VAL A 140 4.53 -6.68 9.42
C VAL A 140 3.18 -6.78 8.71
N GLN A 141 3.17 -6.55 7.40
CA GLN A 141 1.96 -6.62 6.60
C GLN A 141 1.37 -8.05 6.56
N ALA A 142 2.22 -9.08 6.46
CA ALA A 142 1.80 -10.48 6.56
C ALA A 142 1.28 -10.84 7.96
N ALA A 143 1.83 -10.20 9.01
CA ALA A 143 1.42 -10.39 10.40
C ALA A 143 0.20 -9.56 10.82
N ALA A 144 -0.30 -8.64 9.97
CA ALA A 144 -1.43 -7.76 10.30
C ALA A 144 -2.70 -8.46 10.85
N PRO A 145 -3.08 -9.67 10.40
CA PRO A 145 -4.23 -10.38 10.96
C PRO A 145 -4.10 -10.73 12.45
N ALA A 146 -2.87 -10.80 12.98
CA ALA A 146 -2.65 -11.03 14.41
C ALA A 146 -2.99 -9.80 15.27
N VAL A 147 -3.00 -8.60 14.67
CA VAL A 147 -3.19 -7.33 15.37
C VAL A 147 -4.62 -6.80 15.19
N VAL A 148 -5.32 -7.19 14.11
CA VAL A 148 -6.66 -6.69 13.81
C VAL A 148 -7.72 -7.77 13.99
N SER A 149 -8.57 -7.59 15.00
CA SER A 149 -9.68 -8.49 15.32
C SER A 149 -10.66 -8.66 14.15
N ARG A 150 -11.26 -9.85 14.06
CA ARG A 150 -12.15 -10.27 12.97
C ARG A 150 -13.60 -10.29 13.39
N SER A 151 -14.51 -9.91 12.50
CA SER A 151 -15.95 -10.14 12.67
C SER A 151 -16.47 -11.24 11.75
N ALA A 152 -17.63 -11.81 12.09
CA ALA A 152 -18.27 -12.85 11.30
C ALA A 152 -18.75 -12.34 9.92
N ASP A 153 -19.03 -11.04 9.81
CA ASP A 153 -19.47 -10.36 8.59
C ASP A 153 -18.31 -9.73 7.80
N GLY A 154 -17.07 -9.83 8.29
CA GLY A 154 -15.88 -9.27 7.65
C GLY A 154 -15.81 -7.74 7.59
N LEU A 155 -16.78 -7.01 8.17
CA LEU A 155 -16.83 -5.55 8.06
C LEU A 155 -16.98 -4.84 9.41
N SER A 156 -17.72 -5.42 10.35
CA SER A 156 -18.09 -4.77 11.61
C SER A 156 -16.90 -4.46 12.53
N ARG A 157 -15.76 -5.17 12.42
CA ARG A 157 -14.54 -4.84 13.18
C ARG A 157 -13.44 -4.22 12.31
N GLU A 158 -13.45 -4.52 11.03
CA GLU A 158 -12.43 -4.20 10.05
C GLU A 158 -12.50 -2.76 9.61
N VAL A 159 -13.71 -2.25 9.39
CA VAL A 159 -13.92 -0.84 9.03
C VAL A 159 -13.52 0.08 10.20
N PRO A 160 -13.95 -0.15 11.46
CA PRO A 160 -13.42 0.57 12.61
C PRO A 160 -11.90 0.48 12.74
N ALA A 161 -11.31 -0.69 12.48
CA ALA A 161 -9.86 -0.85 12.50
C ALA A 161 -9.17 0.01 11.43
N ALA A 162 -9.68 0.03 10.20
CA ALA A 162 -9.16 0.90 9.14
C ALA A 162 -9.21 2.38 9.53
N ARG A 163 -10.28 2.81 10.20
CA ARG A 163 -10.41 4.19 10.73
C ARG A 163 -9.35 4.48 11.80
N GLY A 164 -9.24 3.61 12.80
CA GLY A 164 -8.29 3.78 13.90
C GLY A 164 -6.83 3.80 13.42
N TRP A 165 -6.46 2.84 12.57
CA TRP A 165 -5.12 2.77 11.99
C TRP A 165 -4.83 3.93 11.04
N SER A 166 -5.81 4.41 10.28
CA SER A 166 -5.64 5.61 9.45
C SER A 166 -5.38 6.86 10.28
N LEU A 167 -6.09 7.05 11.40
CA LEU A 167 -5.85 8.18 12.31
C LEU A 167 -4.47 8.08 12.97
N ALA A 168 -4.14 6.91 13.52
CA ALA A 168 -2.84 6.68 14.15
C ALA A 168 -1.71 6.97 13.16
N LEU A 169 -1.83 6.50 11.93
CA LEU A 169 -0.88 6.75 10.86
C LEU A 169 -0.80 8.22 10.47
N ALA A 170 -1.91 8.96 10.44
CA ALA A 170 -1.95 10.39 10.10
C ALA A 170 -1.20 11.27 11.11
N VAL A 171 -1.19 10.87 12.39
CA VAL A 171 -0.46 11.57 13.45
C VAL A 171 1.05 11.40 13.32
N VAL A 172 1.53 10.25 12.83
CA VAL A 172 2.98 9.96 12.73
C VAL A 172 3.78 11.03 11.97
N PRO A 173 3.46 11.42 10.73
CA PRO A 173 4.25 12.43 10.02
C PRO A 173 4.19 13.82 10.68
N VAL A 174 3.11 14.15 11.40
CA VAL A 174 3.03 15.38 12.20
C VAL A 174 4.03 15.35 13.35
N LEU A 175 4.12 14.22 14.06
CA LEU A 175 5.07 14.04 15.14
C LEU A 175 6.52 14.06 14.64
N ILE A 176 6.80 13.43 13.49
CA ILE A 176 8.14 13.47 12.88
C ILE A 176 8.50 14.91 12.50
N ALA A 177 7.59 15.63 11.83
CA ALA A 177 7.82 17.03 11.45
C ALA A 177 8.04 17.92 12.68
N GLY A 178 7.25 17.74 13.74
CA GLY A 178 7.42 18.45 15.01
C GLY A 178 8.75 18.13 15.68
N ALA A 179 9.15 16.87 15.73
CA ALA A 179 10.44 16.45 16.29
C ALA A 179 11.63 17.04 15.51
N LEU A 180 11.56 17.08 14.18
CA LEU A 180 12.58 17.71 13.34
C LEU A 180 12.63 19.23 13.53
N ALA A 181 11.49 19.88 13.76
CA ALA A 181 11.43 21.32 14.02
C ALA A 181 12.11 21.73 15.33
N LEU A 182 12.29 20.81 16.28
CA LEU A 182 13.06 21.03 17.51
C LEU A 182 14.59 20.98 17.29
N THR A 183 15.06 20.87 16.04
CA THR A 183 16.48 20.81 15.67
C THR A 183 17.27 19.76 16.48
N PRO A 184 16.87 18.48 16.41
CA PRO A 184 17.52 17.43 17.17
C PRO A 184 18.98 17.25 16.73
N PRO A 185 19.88 16.78 17.61
CA PRO A 185 21.29 16.56 17.26
C PRO A 185 21.50 15.59 16.10
N ASP A 186 20.64 14.56 15.99
CA ASP A 186 20.64 13.60 14.89
C ASP A 186 19.25 13.57 14.22
N PRO A 187 19.02 14.42 13.21
CA PRO A 187 17.73 14.47 12.53
C PRO A 187 17.52 13.27 11.58
N ALA A 188 18.59 12.58 11.15
CA ALA A 188 18.49 11.36 10.35
C ALA A 188 17.91 10.22 11.18
N LEU A 189 18.36 10.05 12.44
CA LEU A 189 17.80 9.06 13.36
C LEU A 189 16.32 9.31 13.64
N VAL A 190 15.92 10.58 13.84
CA VAL A 190 14.50 10.95 14.03
C VAL A 190 13.67 10.53 12.82
N LEU A 191 14.15 10.82 11.60
CA LEU A 191 13.45 10.44 10.38
C LEU A 191 13.36 8.91 10.22
N VAL A 192 14.46 8.19 10.45
CA VAL A 192 14.53 6.72 10.31
C VAL A 192 13.64 6.01 11.34
N ALA A 193 13.71 6.41 12.61
CA ALA A 193 12.86 5.85 13.66
C ALA A 193 11.38 6.17 13.40
N GLY A 194 11.07 7.41 13.02
CA GLY A 194 9.73 7.81 12.62
C GLY A 194 9.21 7.01 11.43
N LEU A 195 10.04 6.76 10.43
CA LEU A 195 9.70 5.95 9.26
C LEU A 195 9.48 4.47 9.61
N ALA A 196 10.18 3.93 10.61
CA ALA A 196 9.89 2.59 11.12
C ALA A 196 8.49 2.51 11.76
N VAL A 197 8.14 3.48 12.63
CA VAL A 197 6.81 3.59 13.23
C VAL A 197 5.72 3.77 12.17
N PHE A 198 5.96 4.67 11.21
CA PHE A 198 5.09 4.86 10.05
C PHE A 198 4.89 3.56 9.29
N GLY A 199 5.97 2.82 9.01
CA GLY A 199 5.94 1.56 8.28
C GLY A 199 5.06 0.50 8.94
N VAL A 200 5.10 0.40 10.26
CA VAL A 200 4.23 -0.52 11.02
C VAL A 200 2.76 -0.15 10.86
N ALA A 201 2.40 1.10 11.16
CA ALA A 201 1.01 1.55 11.05
C ALA A 201 0.50 1.48 9.60
N PHE A 202 1.35 1.83 8.63
CA PHE A 202 1.05 1.76 7.21
C PHE A 202 0.86 0.32 6.73
N ALA A 203 1.69 -0.63 7.19
CA ALA A 203 1.55 -2.06 6.90
C ALA A 203 0.20 -2.60 7.35
N VAL A 204 -0.15 -2.37 8.62
CA VAL A 204 -1.43 -2.85 9.16
C VAL A 204 -2.60 -2.21 8.42
N ASN A 205 -2.62 -0.89 8.27
CA ASN A 205 -3.71 -0.19 7.58
C ASN A 205 -3.85 -0.63 6.12
N SER A 206 -2.73 -0.72 5.40
CA SER A 206 -2.74 -1.11 3.99
C SER A 206 -3.17 -2.56 3.79
N SER A 207 -2.91 -3.46 4.74
CA SER A 207 -3.44 -4.83 4.78
C SER A 207 -4.95 -4.84 4.96
N VAL A 208 -5.47 -4.09 5.93
CA VAL A 208 -6.93 -3.99 6.17
C VAL A 208 -7.65 -3.48 4.92
N HIS A 209 -7.13 -2.43 4.27
CA HIS A 209 -7.71 -1.95 3.00
C HIS A 209 -7.67 -3.01 1.89
N SER A 210 -6.60 -3.80 1.80
CA SER A 210 -6.48 -4.86 0.77
C SER A 210 -7.43 -6.03 1.02
N TYR A 211 -7.81 -6.25 2.27
CA TYR A 211 -8.87 -7.17 2.64
C TYR A 211 -10.26 -6.58 2.35
N LEU A 212 -10.51 -5.34 2.77
CA LEU A 212 -11.81 -4.67 2.62
C LEU A 212 -12.25 -4.55 1.17
N VAL A 213 -11.33 -4.40 0.20
CA VAL A 213 -11.73 -4.39 -1.22
C VAL A 213 -12.33 -5.73 -1.65
N LEU A 214 -11.82 -6.85 -1.13
CA LEU A 214 -12.36 -8.17 -1.41
C LEU A 214 -13.68 -8.40 -0.67
N ALA A 215 -13.79 -7.92 0.57
CA ALA A 215 -15.03 -8.00 1.33
C ALA A 215 -16.15 -7.13 0.72
N TYR A 216 -15.82 -6.01 0.08
CA TYR A 216 -16.79 -5.17 -0.63
C TYR A 216 -17.05 -5.60 -2.08
N ALA A 217 -16.12 -6.33 -2.70
CA ALA A 217 -16.24 -6.80 -4.07
C ALA A 217 -17.13 -8.06 -4.10
N GLY A 218 -18.34 -7.94 -4.66
CA GLY A 218 -19.24 -9.08 -4.83
C GLY A 218 -18.72 -10.10 -5.85
N SER A 219 -19.35 -11.28 -5.92
CA SER A 219 -18.86 -12.43 -6.70
C SER A 219 -18.85 -12.24 -8.22
N GLU A 220 -19.80 -11.49 -8.80
CA GLU A 220 -19.92 -11.38 -10.26
C GLU A 220 -18.86 -10.49 -10.92
N LYS A 221 -18.38 -9.44 -10.22
CA LYS A 221 -17.47 -8.41 -10.79
C LYS A 221 -16.22 -8.18 -9.94
N ALA A 222 -15.86 -9.14 -9.09
CA ALA A 222 -14.75 -9.01 -8.16
C ALA A 222 -13.44 -8.58 -8.83
N ALA A 223 -13.11 -9.16 -9.98
CA ALA A 223 -11.88 -8.84 -10.70
C ALA A 223 -11.81 -7.37 -11.15
N GLU A 224 -12.93 -6.80 -11.62
CA GLU A 224 -12.98 -5.40 -12.04
C GLU A 224 -12.95 -4.43 -10.87
N ASP A 225 -13.61 -4.76 -9.76
CA ASP A 225 -13.62 -3.95 -8.54
C ASP A 225 -12.23 -3.88 -7.92
N VAL A 226 -11.56 -5.02 -7.84
CA VAL A 226 -10.17 -5.13 -7.40
C VAL A 226 -9.23 -4.40 -8.36
N GLY A 227 -9.46 -4.53 -9.68
CA GLY A 227 -8.70 -3.80 -10.71
C GLY A 227 -8.83 -2.28 -10.57
N PHE A 228 -10.04 -1.76 -10.40
CA PHE A 228 -10.31 -0.34 -10.17
C PHE A 228 -9.62 0.17 -8.90
N TYR A 229 -9.70 -0.58 -7.80
CA TYR A 229 -8.98 -0.26 -6.57
C TYR A 229 -7.45 -0.23 -6.75
N TYR A 230 -6.88 -1.16 -7.52
CA TYR A 230 -5.43 -1.14 -7.81
C TYR A 230 -5.03 -0.01 -8.76
N ALA A 231 -5.90 0.40 -9.68
CA ALA A 231 -5.69 1.60 -10.49
C ALA A 231 -5.67 2.87 -9.63
N ALA A 232 -6.62 2.99 -8.69
CA ALA A 232 -6.64 4.07 -7.70
C ALA A 232 -5.37 4.09 -6.83
N ASN A 233 -4.91 2.91 -6.40
CA ASN A 233 -3.62 2.78 -5.72
C ASN A 233 -2.46 3.29 -6.58
N ALA A 234 -2.39 2.93 -7.87
CA ALA A 234 -1.35 3.43 -8.77
C ALA A 234 -1.41 4.95 -8.98
N ALA A 235 -2.61 5.52 -9.12
CA ALA A 235 -2.81 6.96 -9.24
C ALA A 235 -2.32 7.71 -7.99
N GLY A 236 -2.63 7.20 -6.79
CA GLY A 236 -2.13 7.77 -5.53
C GLY A 236 -0.60 7.78 -5.48
N ARG A 237 0.04 6.65 -5.82
CA ARG A 237 1.51 6.56 -5.87
C ARG A 237 2.12 7.55 -6.86
N PHE A 238 1.55 7.65 -8.05
CA PHE A 238 2.00 8.61 -9.06
C PHE A 238 1.93 10.05 -8.55
N MET A 239 0.78 10.46 -8.00
CA MET A 239 0.60 11.81 -7.44
C MET A 239 1.55 12.06 -6.27
N GLY A 240 1.76 11.08 -5.38
CA GLY A 240 2.72 11.18 -4.29
C GLY A 240 4.15 11.40 -4.80
N ILE A 241 4.62 10.57 -5.72
CA ILE A 241 5.97 10.68 -6.28
C ILE A 241 6.20 12.05 -6.94
N LEU A 242 5.23 12.51 -7.76
CA LEU A 242 5.31 13.82 -8.40
C LEU A 242 5.33 14.95 -7.37
N ALA A 243 4.44 14.92 -6.39
CA ALA A 243 4.38 15.92 -5.32
C ALA A 243 5.64 15.91 -4.45
N SER A 244 6.32 14.76 -4.32
CA SER A 244 7.51 14.61 -3.48
C SER A 244 8.63 15.56 -3.91
N GLY A 245 8.95 15.61 -5.20
CA GLY A 245 9.99 16.51 -5.71
C GLY A 245 9.61 17.98 -5.53
N PHE A 246 8.36 18.34 -5.82
CA PHE A 246 7.86 19.70 -5.69
C PHE A 246 7.86 20.19 -4.23
N LEU A 247 7.32 19.40 -3.29
CA LEU A 247 7.29 19.77 -1.88
C LEU A 247 8.69 19.83 -1.27
N TYR A 248 9.58 18.91 -1.66
CA TYR A 248 10.96 18.93 -1.18
C TYR A 248 11.70 20.20 -1.59
N GLN A 249 11.44 20.73 -2.79
CA GLN A 249 12.00 22.01 -3.23
C GLN A 249 11.44 23.20 -2.45
N LEU A 250 10.15 23.17 -2.06
CA LEU A 250 9.52 24.26 -1.33
C LEU A 250 9.93 24.34 0.15
N GLY A 251 10.13 23.19 0.81
CA GLY A 251 10.37 23.18 2.26
C GLY A 251 11.04 21.91 2.77
N GLY A 252 11.81 21.24 1.91
CA GLY A 252 12.57 20.03 2.26
C GLY A 252 11.70 18.88 2.74
N ILE A 253 12.27 18.03 3.59
CA ILE A 253 11.56 16.86 4.14
C ILE A 253 10.33 17.25 4.95
N THR A 254 10.35 18.41 5.62
CA THR A 254 9.24 18.89 6.45
C THR A 254 7.99 19.17 5.61
N ALA A 255 8.13 19.83 4.45
CA ALA A 255 7.01 20.03 3.54
C ALA A 255 6.44 18.70 3.01
N CYS A 256 7.29 17.72 2.72
CA CYS A 256 6.84 16.38 2.32
C CYS A 256 6.07 15.66 3.44
N LEU A 257 6.52 15.76 4.70
CA LEU A 257 5.84 15.20 5.87
C LEU A 257 4.48 15.86 6.11
N LEU A 258 4.39 17.18 5.99
CA LEU A 258 3.11 17.90 6.09
C LEU A 258 2.15 17.50 4.96
N GLY A 259 2.66 17.38 3.72
CA GLY A 259 1.89 16.84 2.60
C GLY A 259 1.36 15.42 2.86
N SER A 260 2.21 14.56 3.43
CA SER A 260 1.80 13.21 3.89
C SER A 260 0.70 13.29 4.94
N ALA A 261 0.82 14.17 5.94
CA ALA A 261 -0.18 14.33 6.99
C ALA A 261 -1.54 14.73 6.41
N VAL A 262 -1.58 15.73 5.52
CA VAL A 262 -2.82 16.18 4.85
C VAL A 262 -3.48 15.02 4.08
N MET A 263 -2.70 14.28 3.30
CA MET A 263 -3.21 13.12 2.56
C MET A 263 -3.72 12.02 3.50
N LEU A 264 -3.09 11.78 4.64
CA LEU A 264 -3.55 10.76 5.60
C LEU A 264 -4.78 11.20 6.38
N PHE A 265 -4.91 12.48 6.73
CA PHE A 265 -6.16 13.00 7.28
C PHE A 265 -7.29 12.88 6.28
N LEU A 266 -7.05 13.18 4.99
CA LEU A 266 -8.03 12.92 3.93
C LEU A 266 -8.41 11.45 3.85
N CYS A 267 -7.42 10.54 3.86
CA CYS A 267 -7.67 9.09 3.93
C CYS A 267 -8.56 8.75 5.12
N TRP A 268 -8.21 9.23 6.31
CA TRP A 268 -8.98 8.99 7.53
C TRP A 268 -10.42 9.51 7.41
N PHE A 269 -10.64 10.75 6.97
CA PHE A 269 -11.98 11.31 6.76
C PHE A 269 -12.82 10.44 5.81
N VAL A 270 -12.23 9.97 4.71
CA VAL A 270 -12.92 9.07 3.78
C VAL A 270 -13.24 7.72 4.43
N THR A 271 -12.37 7.17 5.28
CA THR A 271 -12.64 5.91 6.00
C THR A 271 -13.80 6.03 7.00
N LEU A 272 -14.09 7.22 7.52
CA LEU A 272 -15.27 7.45 8.38
C LEU A 272 -16.58 7.18 7.63
N ALA A 273 -16.61 7.42 6.32
CA ALA A 273 -17.78 7.20 5.47
C ALA A 273 -17.94 5.75 4.99
N LEU A 274 -16.98 4.85 5.28
CA LEU A 274 -17.03 3.46 4.84
C LEU A 274 -18.23 2.71 5.45
N PRO A 275 -19.03 1.97 4.65
CA PRO A 275 -20.13 1.16 5.15
C PRO A 275 -19.64 0.03 6.06
N THR A 276 -20.20 -0.11 7.26
CA THR A 276 -19.85 -1.18 8.21
C THR A 276 -20.61 -2.48 7.96
N ARG A 277 -21.56 -2.48 7.01
CA ARG A 277 -22.33 -3.65 6.55
C ARG A 277 -22.56 -3.52 5.05
N THR A 278 -22.55 -4.62 4.32
CA THR A 278 -23.15 -4.66 2.98
C THR A 278 -24.66 -4.55 3.12
N GLY A 279 -25.32 -3.63 2.39
CA GLY A 279 -26.78 -3.60 2.33
C GLY A 279 -27.36 -4.93 1.81
N PRO A 280 -28.66 -5.19 1.98
CA PRO A 280 -29.26 -6.42 1.48
C PRO A 280 -28.94 -6.55 -0.01
N GLN A 281 -28.25 -7.65 -0.37
CA GLN A 281 -28.05 -7.99 -1.78
C GLN A 281 -29.45 -8.14 -2.36
N SER A 282 -29.81 -7.27 -3.31
CA SER A 282 -31.01 -7.47 -4.11
C SER A 282 -30.85 -8.80 -4.81
N VAL A 283 -31.53 -9.84 -4.32
CA VAL A 283 -31.66 -11.12 -5.00
C VAL A 283 -32.14 -10.81 -6.41
N PRO A 284 -31.41 -11.19 -7.48
CA PRO A 284 -31.94 -11.08 -8.82
C PRO A 284 -33.16 -11.99 -8.89
N GLY A 285 -34.34 -11.40 -9.10
CA GLY A 285 -35.55 -12.12 -9.48
C GLY A 285 -35.51 -12.62 -10.90
#